data_AF-A0A672ZDH2-F1
#
_entry.id   AF-A0A672ZDH2-F1
#
_cell.length_a   1.000
_cell.length_b   1.000
_cell.length_c   1.000
_cell.angle_alpha   90.00
_cell.angle_beta   90.00
_cell.angle_gamma   90.00
#
_symmetry.space_group_name_H-M   'P 1'
#
loop_
_entity.id
_entity.type
_entity.pdbx_description
1 polymer ?
#
loop_
_entity_poly.entity_id
_entity_poly.type
_entity_poly.pdbx_seq_one_letter_code
_entity_poly.pdbx_strand_id
1 'polypeptide(L)'
;MLPCFIGEKLQCSDDCHTVDYKLIKIETLSTTDQELLMHRCELHSLSEDAVICLHHKCAYLDLYPNLQKKCCNPFNVHDDNRRKSLRTVILVQAQEINKIMGSQGVKAGMKLCPQYPSNKESTGTETAKGQPLSLETVKQGEAFFNEDDISRMMPGAKDYKSMREGGVWVQKQKRLLLMNLNEAYQVFKTKNPELRIGISKLCELRPKECVTVGAKGTHSVCMCPLHQNVKLLLVSFPTNNVAVTLPDLFEHLVCGTENSICMLHRCENCPGIEKLEEFWKVKLVMNWIISPINSGCQLAEPL
;
A
#
# COMPACT_ATOMS: atom_id res chain seq x y z
N MET A 1 -14.46 25.22 32.62
CA MET A 1 -13.75 24.20 31.83
C MET A 1 -12.27 24.55 31.85
N LEU A 2 -11.36 23.59 32.05
CA LEU A 2 -9.92 23.90 32.05
C LEU A 2 -9.48 24.28 30.63
N PRO A 3 -8.75 25.38 30.41
CA PRO A 3 -8.26 25.74 29.08
C PRO A 3 -7.19 24.76 28.59
N CYS A 4 -7.00 24.66 27.28
CA CYS A 4 -5.88 23.90 26.72
C CYS A 4 -4.55 24.60 27.03
N PHE A 5 -3.66 23.91 27.76
CA PHE A 5 -2.35 24.42 28.17
C PHE A 5 -1.50 24.91 26.98
N ILE A 6 -1.44 24.13 25.91
CA ILE A 6 -0.68 24.51 24.70
C ILE A 6 -1.26 25.76 24.05
N GLY A 7 -2.59 25.84 23.93
CA GLY A 7 -3.24 27.00 23.33
C GLY A 7 -2.98 28.27 24.13
N GLU A 8 -3.04 28.17 25.47
CA GLU A 8 -2.79 29.29 26.37
C GLU A 8 -1.34 29.78 26.27
N LYS A 9 -0.36 28.85 26.27
CA LYS A 9 1.06 29.21 26.15
C LYS A 9 1.42 29.84 24.80
N LEU A 10 0.76 29.42 23.73
CA LEU A 10 1.02 29.94 22.38
C LEU A 10 0.21 31.19 22.03
N GLN A 11 -0.67 31.66 22.93
CA GLN A 11 -1.59 32.78 22.69
C GLN A 11 -2.35 32.62 21.35
N CYS A 12 -2.71 31.39 21.00
CA CYS A 12 -3.39 31.10 19.75
C CYS A 12 -4.77 31.78 19.73
N SER A 13 -5.09 32.48 18.64
CA SER A 13 -6.40 33.10 18.42
C SER A 13 -7.49 32.10 18.03
N ASP A 14 -7.14 30.82 17.87
CA ASP A 14 -8.07 29.78 17.44
C ASP A 14 -9.11 29.52 18.53
N ASP A 15 -10.37 29.32 18.12
CA ASP A 15 -11.55 29.01 18.94
C ASP A 15 -11.41 27.73 19.81
N CYS A 16 -10.23 27.13 19.87
CA CYS A 16 -9.91 26.00 20.72
C CYS A 16 -10.08 26.27 22.24
N HIS A 17 -10.09 27.54 22.65
CA HIS A 17 -10.39 27.96 24.02
C HIS A 17 -11.88 28.23 24.27
N THR A 18 -12.69 28.32 23.19
CA THR A 18 -14.12 28.66 23.26
C THR A 18 -15.03 27.47 22.97
N VAL A 19 -14.52 26.41 22.34
CA VAL A 19 -15.27 25.20 21.96
C VAL A 19 -14.88 24.01 22.84
N ASP A 20 -15.87 23.19 23.22
CA ASP A 20 -15.75 21.95 24.01
C ASP A 20 -14.94 20.84 23.30
N TYR A 21 -13.70 21.11 22.92
CA TYR A 21 -12.80 20.07 22.43
C TYR A 21 -12.45 19.13 23.58
N LYS A 22 -12.52 17.82 23.32
CA LYS A 22 -12.07 16.80 24.27
C LYS A 22 -10.63 17.09 24.70
N LEU A 23 -10.44 17.30 25.99
CA LEU A 23 -9.14 17.50 26.63
C LEU A 23 -8.55 16.16 27.04
N ILE A 24 -7.24 16.04 26.88
CA ILE A 24 -6.44 14.88 27.27
C ILE A 24 -5.33 15.40 28.17
N LYS A 25 -5.04 14.69 29.26
CA LYS A 25 -3.89 15.04 30.09
C LYS A 25 -2.59 14.70 29.37
N ILE A 26 -1.65 15.63 29.35
CA ILE A 26 -0.37 15.46 28.64
C ILE A 26 0.44 14.29 29.24
N GLU A 27 0.32 14.04 30.54
CA GLU A 27 0.94 12.90 31.23
C GLU A 27 0.58 11.53 30.63
N THR A 28 -0.57 11.42 29.95
CA THR A 28 -1.02 10.17 29.33
C THR A 28 -0.42 9.92 27.94
N LEU A 29 0.28 10.90 27.37
CA LEU A 29 0.98 10.78 26.09
C LEU A 29 2.31 10.02 26.26
N SER A 30 2.82 9.47 25.16
CA SER A 30 4.15 8.84 25.17
C SER A 30 5.24 9.85 25.55
N THR A 31 6.33 9.38 26.14
CA THR A 31 7.48 10.24 26.49
C THR A 31 8.02 10.99 25.27
N THR A 32 8.10 10.32 24.12
CA THR A 32 8.49 10.94 22.84
C THR A 32 7.53 12.05 22.40
N ASP A 33 6.22 11.86 22.56
CA ASP A 33 5.25 12.90 22.22
C ASP A 33 5.33 14.11 23.16
N GLN A 34 5.57 13.87 24.46
CA GLN A 34 5.78 14.95 25.43
C GLN A 34 7.02 15.77 25.06
N GLU A 35 8.14 15.12 24.72
CA GLU A 35 9.35 15.78 24.24
C GLU A 35 9.13 16.57 22.94
N LEU A 36 8.39 16.00 21.98
CA LEU A 36 8.05 16.68 20.73
C LEU A 36 7.18 17.91 20.98
N LEU A 37 6.19 17.83 21.87
CA LEU A 37 5.35 18.97 22.26
C LEU A 37 6.19 20.07 22.88
N MET A 38 7.05 19.73 23.85
CA MET A 38 7.94 20.71 24.47
C MET A 38 8.84 21.39 23.44
N HIS A 39 9.43 20.61 22.53
CA HIS A 39 10.32 21.14 21.50
C HIS A 39 9.60 22.00 20.45
N ARG A 40 8.40 21.60 19.99
CA ARG A 40 7.67 22.30 18.92
C ARG A 40 6.98 23.57 19.42
N CYS A 41 6.52 23.54 20.67
CA CYS A 41 5.86 24.67 21.32
C CYS A 41 6.82 25.56 22.13
N GLU A 42 8.13 25.28 22.11
CA GLU A 42 9.17 26.03 22.84
C GLU A 42 8.90 26.12 24.36
N LEU A 43 8.49 24.99 24.95
CA LEU A 43 8.19 24.90 26.38
C LEU A 43 9.37 24.33 27.15
N HIS A 44 9.75 24.98 28.25
CA HIS A 44 10.80 24.50 29.14
C HIS A 44 10.35 23.39 30.09
N SER A 45 9.07 23.36 30.44
CA SER A 45 8.47 22.33 31.29
C SER A 45 6.97 22.18 31.00
N LEU A 46 6.43 21.03 31.38
CA LEU A 46 4.99 20.74 31.38
C LEU A 46 4.51 20.71 32.84
N SER A 47 3.35 21.30 33.12
CA SER A 47 2.71 21.18 34.44
C SER A 47 2.16 19.76 34.64
N GLU A 48 2.15 19.25 35.87
CA GLU A 48 1.63 17.91 36.20
C GLU A 48 0.15 17.74 35.81
N ASP A 49 -0.62 18.82 35.86
CA ASP A 49 -2.03 18.90 35.48
C ASP A 49 -2.26 19.42 34.07
N ALA A 50 -1.21 19.58 33.25
CA ALA A 50 -1.32 20.15 31.92
C ALA A 50 -2.21 19.29 31.00
N VAL A 51 -3.18 19.94 30.36
CA VAL A 51 -4.10 19.32 29.41
C VAL A 51 -3.93 19.89 28.00
N ILE A 52 -4.06 19.02 27.00
CA ILE A 52 -4.03 19.37 25.58
C ILE A 52 -5.37 19.00 24.93
N CYS A 53 -5.89 19.88 24.08
CA CYS A 53 -7.07 19.57 23.29
C CYS A 53 -6.71 18.73 22.06
N LEU A 54 -7.68 17.99 21.52
CA LEU A 54 -7.48 17.19 20.30
C LEU A 54 -6.98 18.02 19.11
N HIS A 55 -7.39 19.29 18.99
CA HIS A 55 -6.92 20.18 17.93
C HIS A 55 -5.40 20.39 18.00
N HIS A 56 -4.87 20.83 19.15
CA HIS A 56 -3.44 21.06 19.32
C HIS A 56 -2.63 19.78 19.30
N LYS A 57 -3.18 18.68 19.84
CA LYS A 57 -2.56 17.37 19.70
C LYS A 57 -2.35 17.04 18.22
N CYS A 58 -3.39 17.16 17.41
CA CYS A 58 -3.31 16.91 15.97
C CYS A 58 -2.37 17.88 15.26
N ALA A 59 -2.46 19.18 15.55
CA ALA A 59 -1.63 20.21 14.92
C ALA A 59 -0.14 20.04 15.23
N TYR A 60 0.22 19.72 16.48
CA TYR A 60 1.59 19.70 16.96
C TYR A 60 2.23 18.32 17.08
N LEU A 61 1.46 17.23 17.05
CA LEU A 61 2.01 15.86 17.02
C LEU A 61 1.82 15.22 15.65
N ASP A 62 0.57 15.14 15.19
CA ASP A 62 0.19 14.31 14.04
C ASP A 62 0.48 14.99 12.68
N LEU A 63 0.13 16.28 12.56
CA LEU A 63 0.19 17.02 11.29
C LEU A 63 1.36 17.98 11.19
N TYR A 64 2.05 18.26 12.30
CA TYR A 64 3.11 19.28 12.35
C TYR A 64 4.11 19.19 11.18
N PRO A 65 4.67 18.00 10.84
CA PRO A 65 5.62 17.89 9.73
C PRO A 65 5.01 18.11 8.34
N ASN A 66 3.71 17.85 8.18
CA ASN A 66 3.00 18.00 6.92
C ASN A 66 2.61 19.45 6.63
N LEU A 67 2.42 20.25 7.69
CA LEU A 67 2.16 21.69 7.58
C LEU A 67 3.37 22.48 7.08
N GLN A 68 4.59 21.91 7.19
CA GLN A 68 5.84 22.54 6.79
C GLN A 68 6.07 22.38 5.28
N LYS A 69 5.69 23.40 4.50
CA LYS A 69 5.72 23.36 3.02
C LYS A 69 7.02 23.88 2.37
N LYS A 70 7.93 24.48 3.15
CA LYS A 70 9.18 25.08 2.67
C LYS A 70 10.35 24.74 3.58
N CYS A 71 11.57 24.89 3.06
CA CYS A 71 12.79 24.75 3.85
C CYS A 71 12.85 25.81 4.95
N CYS A 72 13.33 25.43 6.14
CA CYS A 72 13.60 26.36 7.25
C CYS A 72 14.86 27.21 7.04
N ASN A 73 15.74 26.80 6.11
CA ASN A 73 16.95 27.52 5.71
C ASN A 73 17.78 28.16 6.87
N PRO A 74 18.05 27.45 7.98
CA PRO A 74 18.72 28.05 9.14
C PRO A 74 20.13 28.58 8.82
N PHE A 75 20.81 28.02 7.82
CA PHE A 75 22.16 28.42 7.42
C PHE A 75 22.20 29.45 6.28
N ASN A 76 21.05 29.95 5.84
CA ASN A 76 20.93 30.93 4.76
C ASN A 76 21.72 30.54 3.48
N VAL A 77 21.64 29.27 3.08
CA VAL A 77 22.45 28.70 1.97
C VAL A 77 21.75 28.81 0.61
N HIS A 78 20.47 29.17 0.60
CA HIS A 78 19.66 29.40 -0.58
C HIS A 78 18.59 30.44 -0.27
N ASP A 79 17.70 30.72 -1.24
CA ASP A 79 16.56 31.61 -1.04
C ASP A 79 15.41 30.95 -0.25
N ASP A 80 14.58 31.72 0.43
CA ASP A 80 13.53 31.18 1.32
C ASP A 80 12.36 30.47 0.61
N ASN A 81 12.47 30.25 -0.70
CA ASN A 81 11.44 29.67 -1.55
C ASN A 81 11.67 28.20 -1.91
N ARG A 82 12.68 27.54 -1.35
CA ARG A 82 12.91 26.13 -1.63
C ARG A 82 11.79 25.24 -1.08
N ARG A 83 11.10 24.53 -1.98
CA ARG A 83 9.98 23.60 -1.67
C ARG A 83 10.23 22.15 -2.11
N LYS A 84 11.30 21.88 -2.86
CA LYS A 84 11.58 20.56 -3.44
C LYS A 84 12.67 19.81 -2.65
N SER A 85 12.54 18.48 -2.64
CA SER A 85 13.49 17.54 -2.03
C SER A 85 13.82 17.86 -0.57
N LEU A 86 12.78 18.15 0.21
CA LEU A 86 12.94 18.51 1.62
C LEU A 86 12.92 17.27 2.52
N ARG A 87 13.77 17.27 3.54
CA ARG A 87 13.84 16.23 4.58
C ARG A 87 13.24 16.75 5.88
N THR A 88 12.50 15.90 6.58
CA THR A 88 11.99 16.20 7.92
C THR A 88 13.12 16.12 8.94
N VAL A 89 13.24 17.15 9.79
CA VAL A 89 14.20 17.18 10.90
C VAL A 89 13.66 16.33 12.04
N ILE A 90 14.41 15.32 12.48
CA ILE A 90 14.07 14.55 13.69
C ILE A 90 14.50 15.29 14.97
N LEU A 91 13.99 14.89 16.12
CA LEU A 91 14.23 15.59 17.40
C LEU A 91 15.72 15.77 17.72
N VAL A 92 16.51 14.69 17.61
CA VAL A 92 17.96 14.72 17.87
C VAL A 92 18.67 15.71 16.94
N GLN A 93 18.33 15.69 15.65
CA GLN A 93 18.91 16.63 14.67
C GLN A 93 18.54 18.09 14.99
N ALA A 94 17.30 18.35 15.43
CA ALA A 94 16.89 19.69 15.81
C ALA A 94 17.71 20.21 17.01
N GLN A 95 17.89 19.38 18.04
CA GLN A 95 18.70 19.73 19.20
C GLN A 95 20.15 20.03 18.83
N GLU A 96 20.76 19.24 17.94
CA GLU A 96 22.13 19.49 17.45
C GLU A 96 22.25 20.80 16.68
N ILE A 97 21.30 21.07 15.76
CA ILE A 97 21.28 22.33 14.99
C ILE A 97 21.12 23.52 15.93
N ASN A 98 20.27 23.41 16.95
CA ASN A 98 19.96 24.50 17.85
C ASN A 98 21.14 24.83 18.78
N LYS A 99 22.02 23.86 19.10
CA LYS A 99 23.28 24.13 19.80
C LYS A 99 24.20 25.07 19.00
N ILE A 100 24.13 25.03 17.67
CA ILE A 100 24.96 25.85 16.77
C ILE A 100 24.27 27.18 16.47
N MET A 101 22.96 27.16 16.20
CA MET A 101 22.22 28.29 15.65
C MET A 101 21.50 29.16 16.68
N GLY A 102 21.39 28.71 17.93
CA GLY A 102 20.68 29.43 18.98
C GLY A 102 19.24 29.79 18.58
N SER A 103 18.91 31.09 18.56
CA SER A 103 17.57 31.62 18.27
C SER A 103 17.13 31.50 16.80
N GLN A 104 18.04 31.16 15.87
CA GLN A 104 17.71 30.82 14.47
C GLN A 104 17.55 29.30 14.26
N GLY A 105 17.30 28.58 15.36
CA GLY A 105 17.15 27.14 15.38
C GLY A 105 15.95 26.59 14.60
N VAL A 106 15.94 25.27 14.42
CA VAL A 106 14.86 24.52 13.78
C VAL A 106 14.08 23.70 14.81
N LYS A 107 12.81 23.43 14.51
CA LYS A 107 11.96 22.55 15.31
C LYS A 107 11.91 21.14 14.74
N ALA A 108 11.78 20.15 15.61
CA ALA A 108 11.51 18.78 15.18
C ALA A 108 10.24 18.74 14.30
N GLY A 109 10.32 18.13 13.12
CA GLY A 109 9.26 18.13 12.11
C GLY A 109 9.39 19.23 11.04
N MET A 110 10.22 20.26 11.24
CA MET A 110 10.54 21.22 10.18
C MET A 110 11.27 20.57 9.01
N LYS A 111 11.33 21.29 7.89
CA LYS A 111 11.87 20.79 6.64
C LYS A 111 13.21 21.43 6.32
N LEU A 112 14.20 20.63 5.94
CA LEU A 112 15.51 21.09 5.48
C LEU A 112 15.84 20.58 4.08
N CYS A 113 16.63 21.37 3.35
CA CYS A 113 17.14 20.98 2.07
C CYS A 113 18.25 19.91 2.21
N PRO A 114 18.57 19.16 1.14
CA PRO A 114 19.60 18.12 1.20
C PRO A 114 21.01 18.67 1.45
N GLN A 115 21.22 19.97 1.19
CA GLN A 115 22.49 20.67 1.34
C GLN A 115 22.87 20.97 2.79
N TYR A 116 22.03 20.62 3.77
CA TYR A 116 22.41 20.67 5.18
C TYR A 116 23.62 19.75 5.46
N PRO A 117 24.74 20.29 5.97
CA PRO A 117 25.84 19.48 6.48
C PRO A 117 25.38 18.85 7.81
N SER A 118 24.63 17.75 7.74
CA SER A 118 24.46 16.89 8.91
C SER A 118 25.85 16.47 9.35
N ASN A 119 26.23 16.78 10.61
CA ASN A 119 27.42 16.22 11.23
C ASN A 119 27.40 14.73 11.00
N LYS A 120 28.23 14.31 10.07
CA LYS A 120 28.52 12.92 9.81
C LYS A 120 29.43 12.51 10.95
N GLU A 121 28.86 12.00 12.04
CA GLU A 121 29.41 10.76 12.60
C GLU A 121 29.05 9.62 11.64
N SER A 122 29.50 9.77 10.39
CA SER A 122 29.88 8.64 9.59
C SER A 122 31.32 8.41 9.98
N THR A 123 31.59 7.25 10.58
CA THR A 123 32.73 6.47 10.11
C THR A 123 33.03 6.86 8.67
N GLY A 124 34.24 7.35 8.43
CA GLY A 124 34.70 7.72 7.10
C GLY A 124 34.50 6.54 6.16
N THR A 125 33.34 6.49 5.55
CA THR A 125 33.15 5.89 4.26
C THR A 125 32.94 7.12 3.40
N GLU A 126 33.98 7.46 2.65
CA GLU A 126 33.81 7.91 1.28
C GLU A 126 32.50 7.29 0.78
N THR A 127 31.57 8.07 0.24
CA THR A 127 30.40 7.46 -0.39
C THR A 127 30.93 6.62 -1.53
N ALA A 128 31.20 5.34 -1.23
CA ALA A 128 31.52 4.34 -2.19
C ALA A 128 30.38 4.46 -3.17
N LYS A 129 30.70 4.78 -4.43
CA LYS A 129 29.75 4.56 -5.52
C LYS A 129 29.21 3.17 -5.25
N GLY A 130 27.90 3.08 -4.97
CA GLY A 130 27.27 1.80 -4.69
C GLY A 130 27.73 0.84 -5.77
N GLN A 131 28.34 -0.27 -5.37
CA GLN A 131 28.92 -1.21 -6.31
C GLN A 131 27.85 -1.51 -7.37
N PRO A 132 28.15 -1.34 -8.67
CA PRO A 132 27.15 -1.57 -9.70
C PRO A 132 26.58 -2.96 -9.49
N LEU A 133 25.24 -3.06 -9.48
CA LEU A 133 24.58 -4.35 -9.34
C LEU A 133 25.11 -5.28 -10.43
N SER A 134 25.32 -6.54 -10.08
CA SER A 134 25.67 -7.53 -11.06
C SER A 134 24.57 -7.59 -12.13
N LEU A 135 24.97 -7.85 -13.37
CA LEU A 135 24.03 -8.01 -14.47
C LEU A 135 23.01 -9.13 -14.16
N GLU A 136 23.42 -10.13 -13.38
CA GLU A 136 22.56 -11.21 -12.90
C GLU A 136 21.47 -10.69 -11.95
N THR A 137 21.81 -9.87 -10.96
CA THR A 137 20.82 -9.28 -10.05
C THR A 137 19.85 -8.35 -10.78
N VAL A 138 20.31 -7.63 -11.80
CA VAL A 138 19.44 -6.81 -12.66
C VAL A 138 18.42 -7.70 -13.38
N LYS A 139 18.89 -8.77 -14.03
CA LYS A 139 18.03 -9.73 -14.73
C LYS A 139 17.03 -10.40 -13.79
N GLN A 140 17.46 -10.77 -12.58
CA GLN A 140 16.57 -11.36 -11.57
C GLN A 140 15.48 -10.36 -11.14
N GLY A 141 15.84 -9.09 -10.94
CA GLY A 141 14.88 -8.03 -10.63
C GLY A 141 13.86 -7.81 -11.75
N GLU A 142 14.31 -7.78 -13.01
CA GLU A 142 13.42 -7.65 -14.17
C GLU A 142 12.51 -8.88 -14.36
N ALA A 143 13.08 -10.09 -14.22
CA ALA A 143 12.36 -11.35 -14.34
C ALA A 143 11.27 -11.49 -13.25
N PHE A 144 11.58 -11.10 -12.03
CA PHE A 144 10.63 -11.11 -10.91
C PHE A 144 9.34 -10.35 -11.24
N PHE A 145 9.44 -9.16 -11.84
CA PHE A 145 8.25 -8.39 -12.21
C PHE A 145 7.46 -9.01 -13.36
N ASN A 146 8.04 -9.92 -14.15
CA ASN A 146 7.39 -10.62 -15.24
C ASN A 146 6.75 -11.96 -14.82
N GLU A 147 6.95 -12.40 -13.58
CA GLU A 147 6.27 -13.57 -13.03
C GLU A 147 4.74 -13.33 -12.95
N ASP A 148 3.95 -14.31 -13.37
CA ASP A 148 2.48 -14.21 -13.40
C ASP A 148 1.83 -14.07 -12.00
N ASP A 149 2.56 -14.48 -10.97
CA ASP A 149 2.17 -14.34 -9.56
C ASP A 149 2.45 -12.90 -9.03
N ILE A 150 3.29 -12.13 -9.73
CA ILE A 150 3.67 -10.76 -9.36
C ILE A 150 2.94 -9.72 -10.22
N SER A 151 2.84 -9.97 -11.53
CA SER A 151 2.09 -9.14 -12.46
C SER A 151 1.35 -10.00 -13.49
N ARG A 152 0.20 -9.55 -13.98
CA ARG A 152 -0.54 -10.25 -15.04
C ARG A 152 -0.67 -9.40 -16.29
N MET A 153 -0.59 -10.03 -17.46
CA MET A 153 -0.89 -9.33 -18.71
C MET A 153 -2.33 -8.81 -18.71
N MET A 154 -2.50 -7.55 -19.11
CA MET A 154 -3.82 -6.98 -19.33
C MET A 154 -4.42 -7.56 -20.62
N PRO A 155 -5.72 -7.90 -20.65
CA PRO A 155 -6.32 -8.57 -21.80
C PRO A 155 -6.69 -7.64 -22.96
N GLY A 156 -6.80 -6.32 -22.74
CA GLY A 156 -7.29 -5.40 -23.76
C GLY A 156 -6.26 -5.14 -24.86
N ALA A 157 -6.68 -5.17 -26.12
CA ALA A 157 -5.82 -4.80 -27.26
C ALA A 157 -5.31 -3.35 -27.21
N LYS A 158 -5.98 -2.48 -26.45
CA LYS A 158 -5.55 -1.09 -26.19
C LYS A 158 -4.69 -0.96 -24.93
N ASP A 159 -4.53 -2.03 -24.16
CA ASP A 159 -3.70 -2.06 -22.96
C ASP A 159 -2.23 -2.32 -23.31
N TYR A 160 -1.69 -1.53 -24.22
CA TYR A 160 -0.27 -1.54 -24.57
C TYR A 160 0.42 -0.27 -24.10
N LYS A 161 1.75 -0.32 -24.02
CA LYS A 161 2.62 0.80 -23.75
C LYS A 161 3.66 0.92 -24.86
N SER A 162 3.69 2.07 -25.53
CA SER A 162 4.74 2.40 -26.49
C SER A 162 6.00 2.81 -25.73
N MET A 163 7.12 2.18 -26.07
CA MET A 163 8.43 2.49 -25.49
C MET A 163 9.52 2.38 -26.55
N ARG A 164 10.61 3.10 -26.31
CA ARG A 164 11.76 3.11 -27.20
C ARG A 164 12.77 2.05 -26.75
N GLU A 165 13.03 1.07 -27.59
CA GLU A 165 14.04 0.02 -27.38
C GLU A 165 14.98 0.01 -28.59
N GLY A 166 16.29 0.09 -28.36
CA GLY A 166 17.28 0.13 -29.46
C GLY A 166 17.09 1.28 -30.46
N GLY A 167 16.45 2.38 -30.04
CA GLY A 167 16.13 3.51 -30.92
C GLY A 167 14.80 3.40 -31.68
N VAL A 168 14.16 2.22 -31.68
CA VAL A 168 12.89 1.92 -32.37
C VAL A 168 11.72 1.99 -31.38
N TRP A 169 10.55 2.42 -31.87
CA TRP A 169 9.32 2.37 -31.08
C TRP A 169 8.72 0.96 -31.12
N VAL A 170 8.59 0.36 -29.95
CA VAL A 170 7.97 -0.96 -29.76
C VAL A 170 6.75 -0.79 -28.86
N GLN A 171 5.65 -1.47 -29.22
CA GLN A 171 4.46 -1.56 -28.38
C GLN A 171 4.53 -2.87 -27.59
N LYS A 172 4.51 -2.77 -26.26
CA LYS A 172 4.45 -3.94 -25.37
C LYS A 172 3.14 -3.98 -24.62
N GLN A 173 2.57 -5.16 -24.46
CA GLN A 173 1.35 -5.36 -23.67
C GLN A 173 1.61 -4.99 -22.21
N LYS A 174 0.72 -4.22 -21.59
CA LYS A 174 0.83 -3.84 -20.18
C LYS A 174 0.70 -5.09 -19.31
N ARG A 175 1.50 -5.13 -18.25
CA ARG A 175 1.36 -6.08 -17.15
C ARG A 175 0.91 -5.32 -15.91
N LEU A 176 -0.18 -5.72 -15.30
CA LEU A 176 -0.70 -5.13 -14.07
C LEU A 176 -0.08 -5.83 -12.87
N LEU A 177 0.59 -5.08 -11.99
CA LEU A 177 1.07 -5.60 -10.71
C LEU A 177 -0.10 -6.01 -9.82
N LEU A 178 -0.02 -7.20 -9.24
CA LEU A 178 -1.07 -7.76 -8.39
C LEU A 178 -1.01 -7.28 -6.93
N MET A 179 0.10 -6.65 -6.57
CA MET A 179 0.42 -6.17 -5.23
C MET A 179 1.06 -4.78 -5.28
N ASN A 180 1.16 -4.10 -4.14
CA ASN A 180 1.86 -2.83 -4.09
C ASN A 180 3.39 -3.02 -4.11
N LEU A 181 4.14 -1.94 -4.35
CA LEU A 181 5.60 -2.02 -4.48
C LEU A 181 6.32 -2.43 -3.19
N ASN A 182 5.74 -2.13 -2.02
CA ASN A 182 6.31 -2.55 -0.74
C ASN A 182 6.13 -4.07 -0.54
N GLU A 183 4.94 -4.60 -0.83
CA GLU A 183 4.64 -6.04 -0.80
C GLU A 183 5.53 -6.80 -1.77
N ALA A 184 5.63 -6.31 -3.02
CA ALA A 184 6.51 -6.90 -4.04
C ALA A 184 7.96 -6.97 -3.57
N TYR A 185 8.45 -5.92 -2.89
CA TYR A 185 9.78 -5.92 -2.30
C TYR A 185 9.96 -6.98 -1.20
N GLN A 186 8.97 -7.16 -0.32
CA GLN A 186 9.01 -8.21 0.70
C GLN A 186 9.03 -9.60 0.06
N VAL A 187 8.18 -9.85 -0.93
CA VAL A 187 8.17 -11.13 -1.68
C VAL A 187 9.51 -11.37 -2.36
N PHE A 188 10.09 -10.35 -2.99
CA PHE A 188 11.41 -10.44 -3.61
C PHE A 188 12.49 -10.82 -2.61
N LYS A 189 12.48 -10.20 -1.42
CA LYS A 189 13.42 -10.49 -0.32
C LYS A 189 13.27 -11.89 0.25
N THR A 190 12.04 -12.39 0.36
CA THR A 190 11.78 -13.76 0.78
C THR A 190 12.30 -14.77 -0.23
N LYS A 191 12.15 -14.49 -1.53
CA LYS A 191 12.66 -15.36 -2.62
C LYS A 191 14.18 -15.29 -2.78
N ASN A 192 14.80 -14.16 -2.47
CA ASN A 192 16.23 -13.90 -2.68
C ASN A 192 16.87 -13.25 -1.42
N PRO A 193 16.99 -13.99 -0.31
CA PRO A 193 17.45 -13.44 0.97
C PRO A 193 18.90 -12.95 0.92
N GLU A 194 19.75 -13.55 0.09
CA GLU A 194 21.15 -13.17 -0.11
C GLU A 194 21.34 -11.86 -0.90
N LEU A 195 20.35 -11.45 -1.71
CA LEU A 195 20.46 -10.27 -2.55
C LEU A 195 20.28 -8.98 -1.74
N ARG A 196 21.34 -8.18 -1.68
CA ARG A 196 21.34 -6.85 -1.05
C ARG A 196 20.88 -5.77 -2.03
N ILE A 197 19.60 -5.77 -2.36
CA ILE A 197 18.93 -4.70 -3.10
C ILE A 197 18.00 -3.91 -2.19
N GLY A 198 17.98 -2.58 -2.35
CA GLY A 198 17.03 -1.70 -1.66
C GLY A 198 15.74 -1.51 -2.48
N ILE A 199 14.63 -1.19 -1.81
CA ILE A 199 13.31 -1.03 -2.45
C ILE A 199 13.32 -0.04 -3.62
N SER A 200 13.93 1.13 -3.45
CA SER A 200 14.01 2.14 -4.52
C SER A 200 14.69 1.58 -5.76
N LYS A 201 15.74 0.78 -5.57
CA LYS A 201 16.49 0.19 -6.68
C LYS A 201 15.72 -0.94 -7.36
N LEU A 202 15.04 -1.78 -6.60
CA LEU A 202 14.15 -2.79 -7.16
C LEU A 202 13.04 -2.12 -8.00
N CYS A 203 12.43 -1.05 -7.50
CA CYS A 203 11.41 -0.29 -8.21
C CYS A 203 11.91 0.34 -9.52
N GLU A 204 13.20 0.68 -9.62
CA GLU A 204 13.83 1.14 -10.86
C GLU A 204 14.01 0.02 -11.89
N LEU A 205 14.25 -1.22 -11.44
CA LEU A 205 14.37 -2.40 -12.31
C LEU A 205 13.03 -2.86 -12.88
N ARG A 206 11.92 -2.30 -12.41
CA ARG A 206 10.59 -2.63 -12.91
C ARG A 206 10.47 -2.28 -14.41
N PRO A 207 10.15 -3.25 -15.29
CA PRO A 207 9.88 -2.99 -16.70
C PRO A 207 8.80 -1.92 -16.87
N LYS A 208 8.91 -1.09 -17.90
CA LYS A 208 8.00 0.06 -18.08
C LYS A 208 6.56 -0.40 -18.32
N GLU A 209 6.38 -1.54 -18.96
CA GLU A 209 5.12 -2.23 -19.21
C GLU A 209 4.44 -2.74 -17.93
N CYS A 210 5.19 -2.93 -16.83
CA CYS A 210 4.65 -3.31 -15.53
C CYS A 210 4.08 -2.09 -14.78
N VAL A 211 2.75 -1.96 -14.81
CA VAL A 211 2.00 -0.85 -14.23
C VAL A 211 1.45 -1.20 -12.85
N THR A 212 1.51 -0.24 -11.92
CA THR A 212 0.85 -0.34 -10.61
C THR A 212 -0.66 -0.21 -10.77
N VAL A 213 -1.39 -0.80 -9.83
CA VAL A 213 -2.82 -0.55 -9.69
C VAL A 213 -3.05 0.95 -9.40
N GLY A 214 -3.88 1.60 -10.20
CA GLY A 214 -4.25 3.00 -9.99
C GLY A 214 -5.21 3.18 -8.81
N ALA A 215 -5.43 4.43 -8.36
CA ALA A 215 -6.31 4.77 -7.23
C ALA A 215 -7.77 4.28 -7.39
N LYS A 216 -8.22 4.01 -8.63
CA LYS A 216 -9.54 3.42 -8.91
C LYS A 216 -9.61 1.92 -8.64
N GLY A 217 -8.50 1.28 -8.25
CA GLY A 217 -8.44 -0.12 -7.87
C GLY A 217 -8.90 -1.06 -8.99
N THR A 218 -7.98 -1.67 -9.71
CA THR A 218 -8.28 -2.96 -10.39
C THR A 218 -8.20 -4.12 -9.39
N HIS A 219 -8.50 -3.85 -8.12
CA HIS A 219 -8.56 -4.86 -7.09
C HIS A 219 -9.87 -5.64 -7.29
N SER A 220 -9.70 -6.82 -7.90
CA SER A 220 -10.38 -8.06 -7.54
C SER A 220 -11.90 -8.12 -7.69
N VAL A 221 -12.42 -7.89 -8.90
CA VAL A 221 -13.53 -8.72 -9.40
C VAL A 221 -13.21 -9.12 -10.84
N CYS A 222 -13.00 -10.42 -11.13
CA CYS A 222 -13.00 -10.85 -12.53
C CYS A 222 -14.41 -10.62 -13.07
N MET A 223 -14.57 -9.63 -13.94
CA MET A 223 -15.77 -9.44 -14.77
C MET A 223 -15.60 -10.10 -16.14
N CYS A 224 -14.61 -10.98 -16.28
CA CYS A 224 -14.38 -11.73 -17.50
C CYS A 224 -15.62 -12.59 -17.81
N PRO A 225 -16.05 -12.66 -19.09
CA PRO A 225 -17.21 -13.46 -19.48
C PRO A 225 -17.10 -14.92 -19.03
N LEU A 226 -15.89 -15.49 -18.99
CA LEU A 226 -15.68 -16.88 -18.53
C LEU A 226 -16.13 -17.09 -17.08
N HIS A 227 -15.65 -16.29 -16.13
CA HIS A 227 -16.06 -16.43 -14.72
C HIS A 227 -17.48 -15.92 -14.48
N GLN A 228 -17.92 -14.88 -15.20
CA GLN A 228 -19.27 -14.34 -15.03
C GLN A 228 -20.34 -15.28 -15.60
N ASN A 229 -20.12 -15.87 -16.76
CA ASN A 229 -21.06 -16.80 -17.39
C ASN A 229 -21.25 -18.05 -16.55
N VAL A 230 -20.17 -18.62 -15.99
CA VAL A 230 -20.29 -19.79 -15.10
C VAL A 230 -21.11 -19.46 -13.85
N LYS A 231 -20.90 -18.28 -13.24
CA LYS A 231 -21.74 -17.82 -12.11
C LYS A 231 -23.21 -17.68 -12.50
N LEU A 232 -23.49 -17.11 -13.67
CA LEU A 232 -24.86 -16.97 -14.17
C LEU A 232 -25.51 -18.33 -14.46
N LEU A 233 -24.76 -19.27 -15.04
CA LEU A 233 -25.24 -20.64 -15.28
C LEU A 233 -25.61 -21.34 -13.97
N LEU A 234 -24.77 -21.21 -12.93
CA LEU A 234 -25.05 -21.78 -11.61
C LEU A 234 -26.31 -21.20 -10.97
N VAL A 235 -26.54 -19.88 -11.09
CA VAL A 235 -27.77 -19.23 -10.59
C VAL A 235 -29.01 -19.72 -11.34
N SER A 236 -28.89 -19.96 -12.65
CA SER A 236 -30.01 -20.47 -13.46
C SER A 236 -30.29 -21.96 -13.29
N PHE A 237 -29.38 -22.69 -12.62
CA PHE A 237 -29.49 -24.14 -12.52
C PHE A 237 -30.56 -24.51 -11.47
N PRO A 238 -31.55 -25.35 -11.80
CA PRO A 238 -32.59 -25.76 -10.87
C PRO A 238 -32.00 -26.74 -9.87
N THR A 239 -31.44 -26.23 -8.78
CA THR A 239 -30.97 -27.01 -7.64
C THR A 239 -32.05 -26.91 -6.57
N ASN A 240 -32.85 -27.96 -6.35
CA ASN A 240 -33.95 -28.06 -5.36
C ASN A 240 -33.71 -27.27 -4.04
N ASN A 241 -33.89 -25.95 -4.06
CA ASN A 241 -33.51 -24.96 -3.05
C ASN A 241 -32.07 -25.01 -2.48
N VAL A 242 -31.09 -25.59 -3.18
CA VAL A 242 -29.67 -25.61 -2.72
C VAL A 242 -28.78 -24.86 -3.69
N ALA A 243 -28.59 -23.56 -3.47
CA ALA A 243 -27.73 -22.74 -4.31
C ALA A 243 -26.30 -23.29 -4.34
N VAL A 244 -25.84 -23.74 -5.51
CA VAL A 244 -24.44 -24.12 -5.75
C VAL A 244 -23.70 -22.90 -6.24
N THR A 245 -22.63 -22.55 -5.54
CA THR A 245 -21.76 -21.42 -5.84
C THR A 245 -20.48 -21.89 -6.54
N LEU A 246 -19.75 -20.95 -7.14
CA LEU A 246 -18.49 -21.25 -7.80
C LEU A 246 -17.43 -21.83 -6.84
N PRO A 247 -17.27 -21.33 -5.59
CA PRO A 247 -16.42 -21.98 -4.58
C PRO A 247 -16.73 -23.46 -4.33
N ASP A 248 -18.01 -23.85 -4.31
CA ASP A 248 -18.41 -25.24 -4.08
C ASP A 248 -17.87 -26.18 -5.18
N LEU A 249 -17.74 -25.67 -6.41
CA LEU A 249 -17.13 -26.44 -7.50
C LEU A 249 -15.62 -26.62 -7.30
N PHE A 250 -14.94 -25.59 -6.79
CA PHE A 250 -13.49 -25.67 -6.56
C PHE A 250 -13.14 -26.70 -5.48
N GLU A 251 -13.97 -26.84 -4.44
CA GLU A 251 -13.79 -27.88 -3.41
C GLU A 251 -13.78 -29.31 -3.99
N HIS A 252 -14.46 -29.54 -5.11
CA HIS A 252 -14.49 -30.83 -5.79
C HIS A 252 -13.37 -31.00 -6.82
N LEU A 253 -12.81 -29.90 -7.33
CA LEU A 253 -11.74 -29.89 -8.33
C LEU A 253 -10.33 -29.99 -7.72
N VAL A 254 -10.12 -29.39 -6.55
CA VAL A 254 -8.79 -29.25 -5.94
C VAL A 254 -8.73 -29.90 -4.55
N CYS A 255 -7.52 -30.20 -4.06
CA CYS A 255 -7.34 -30.74 -2.70
C CYS A 255 -7.74 -29.73 -1.61
N GLY A 256 -7.57 -28.44 -1.87
CA GLY A 256 -7.90 -27.38 -0.92
C GLY A 256 -7.92 -26.01 -1.58
N THR A 257 -9.00 -25.26 -1.33
CA THR A 257 -9.25 -23.93 -1.89
C THR A 257 -8.34 -22.83 -1.32
N GLU A 258 -7.83 -23.04 -0.10
CA GLU A 258 -6.85 -22.14 0.54
C GLU A 258 -5.41 -22.38 0.07
N ASN A 259 -5.15 -23.46 -0.68
CA ASN A 259 -3.82 -23.79 -1.16
C ASN A 259 -3.56 -23.17 -2.54
N SER A 260 -2.62 -22.24 -2.62
CA SER A 260 -2.30 -21.53 -3.86
C SER A 260 -1.75 -22.45 -4.97
N ILE A 261 -0.98 -23.47 -4.62
CA ILE A 261 -0.44 -24.45 -5.59
C ILE A 261 -1.60 -25.22 -6.24
N CYS A 262 -2.59 -25.62 -5.44
CA CYS A 262 -3.80 -26.30 -5.91
C CYS A 262 -4.66 -25.40 -6.80
N MET A 263 -4.94 -24.16 -6.35
CA MET A 263 -5.77 -23.20 -7.09
C MET A 263 -5.11 -22.68 -8.38
N LEU A 264 -3.79 -22.80 -8.52
CA LEU A 264 -3.04 -22.50 -9.74
C LEU A 264 -2.83 -23.73 -10.63
N HIS A 265 -3.48 -24.87 -10.33
CA HIS A 265 -3.34 -26.15 -11.05
C HIS A 265 -1.88 -26.64 -11.18
N ARG A 266 -1.05 -26.36 -10.16
CA ARG A 266 0.35 -26.82 -10.07
C ARG A 266 0.51 -28.05 -9.17
N CYS A 267 -0.60 -28.59 -8.64
CA CYS A 267 -0.63 -29.79 -7.81
C CYS A 267 -0.97 -31.01 -8.68
N GLU A 268 -0.12 -32.04 -8.65
CA GLU A 268 -0.31 -33.28 -9.41
C GLU A 268 -1.38 -34.21 -8.79
N ASN A 269 -1.74 -33.97 -7.52
CA ASN A 269 -2.66 -34.82 -6.75
C ASN A 269 -4.09 -34.27 -6.66
N CYS A 270 -4.41 -33.19 -7.38
CA CYS A 270 -5.76 -32.63 -7.35
C CYS A 270 -6.77 -33.62 -7.96
N PRO A 271 -7.99 -33.74 -7.39
CA PRO A 271 -9.02 -34.64 -7.90
C PRO A 271 -9.41 -34.39 -9.36
N GLY A 272 -9.28 -33.14 -9.82
CA GLY A 272 -9.52 -32.78 -11.19
C GLY A 272 -10.98 -32.88 -11.60
N ILE A 273 -11.21 -32.93 -12.92
CA ILE A 273 -12.54 -32.82 -13.52
C ILE A 273 -13.42 -34.04 -13.22
N GLU A 274 -12.82 -35.22 -13.08
CA GLU A 274 -13.54 -36.49 -12.87
C GLU A 274 -14.43 -36.45 -11.61
N LYS A 275 -13.88 -35.96 -10.49
CA LYS A 275 -14.65 -35.83 -9.24
C LYS A 275 -15.74 -34.78 -9.32
N LEU A 276 -15.53 -33.71 -10.09
CA LEU A 276 -16.56 -32.71 -10.36
C LEU A 276 -17.71 -33.30 -11.18
N GLU A 277 -17.41 -34.13 -12.19
CA GLU A 277 -18.43 -34.82 -12.97
C GLU A 277 -19.27 -35.78 -12.11
N GLU A 278 -18.66 -36.51 -11.18
CA GLU A 278 -19.37 -37.36 -10.23
C GLU A 278 -20.33 -36.56 -9.34
N PHE A 279 -19.87 -35.42 -8.80
CA PHE A 279 -20.71 -34.51 -8.04
C PHE A 279 -21.95 -34.06 -8.84
N TRP A 280 -21.75 -33.69 -10.11
CA TRP A 280 -22.85 -33.29 -10.99
C TRP A 280 -23.77 -34.45 -11.35
N LYS A 281 -23.26 -35.66 -11.57
CA LYS A 281 -24.09 -36.85 -11.79
C LYS A 281 -25.02 -37.10 -10.61
N VAL A 282 -24.52 -37.02 -9.38
CA VAL A 282 -25.34 -37.19 -8.17
C VAL A 282 -26.40 -36.08 -8.05
N LYS A 283 -26.03 -34.82 -8.26
CA LYS A 283 -26.96 -33.68 -8.19
C LYS A 283 -28.03 -33.70 -9.30
N LEU A 284 -27.66 -34.09 -10.52
CA LEU A 284 -28.58 -34.25 -11.66
C LEU A 284 -29.56 -35.41 -11.43
N VAL A 285 -29.08 -36.55 -10.92
CA VAL A 285 -29.93 -37.71 -10.61
C VAL A 285 -30.93 -37.38 -9.49
N MET A 286 -30.52 -36.63 -8.47
CA MET A 286 -31.42 -36.12 -7.42
C MET A 286 -32.49 -35.16 -7.97
N ASN A 287 -32.17 -34.38 -9.01
CA ASN A 287 -33.14 -33.50 -9.67
C ASN A 287 -34.17 -34.27 -10.53
N TRP A 288 -33.80 -35.40 -11.13
CA TRP A 288 -34.73 -36.26 -11.87
C TRP A 288 -35.64 -37.11 -10.97
N ILE A 289 -35.15 -37.53 -9.79
CA ILE A 289 -35.91 -38.37 -8.86
C ILE A 289 -36.97 -37.56 -8.08
N ILE A 290 -36.80 -36.23 -7.93
CA ILE A 290 -37.69 -35.37 -7.11
C ILE A 290 -38.58 -34.46 -7.97
N SER A 291 -38.68 -34.65 -9.29
CA SER A 291 -39.74 -34.03 -10.09
C SER A 291 -40.89 -35.02 -10.30
N PRO A 292 -41.88 -35.10 -9.39
CA PRO A 292 -43.14 -35.71 -9.74
C PRO A 292 -43.80 -34.80 -10.78
N ILE A 293 -44.11 -35.38 -11.92
CA ILE A 293 -45.01 -34.89 -12.95
C ILE A 293 -46.22 -34.20 -12.31
N ASN A 294 -46.26 -32.87 -12.39
CA ASN A 294 -47.43 -31.96 -12.37
C ASN A 294 -46.85 -30.54 -12.24
N SER A 295 -47.07 -29.57 -13.12
CA SER A 295 -48.18 -29.34 -14.05
C SER A 295 -47.79 -28.22 -15.03
N GLY A 296 -48.23 -28.36 -16.28
CA GLY A 296 -48.57 -27.25 -17.18
C GLY A 296 -47.49 -26.23 -17.56
N CYS A 297 -46.76 -26.49 -18.64
CA CYS A 297 -46.36 -25.41 -19.53
C CYS A 297 -46.35 -25.91 -20.97
N GLN A 298 -47.35 -25.46 -21.73
CA GLN A 298 -47.47 -25.72 -23.16
C GLN A 298 -46.29 -25.08 -23.87
N LEU A 299 -45.60 -25.87 -24.68
CA LEU A 299 -44.65 -25.39 -25.68
C LEU A 299 -45.41 -24.50 -26.66
N ALA A 300 -45.07 -23.21 -26.69
CA ALA A 300 -45.46 -22.35 -27.80
C ALA A 300 -44.69 -22.81 -29.04
N GLU A 301 -45.43 -23.21 -30.08
CA GLU A 301 -44.88 -23.51 -31.40
C GLU A 301 -44.32 -22.24 -32.06
N PRO A 302 -43.24 -22.35 -32.86
CA PRO A 302 -42.63 -21.21 -33.53
C PRO A 302 -43.42 -20.82 -34.78
N LEU A 303 -43.64 -19.52 -34.97
CA LEU A 303 -43.94 -18.90 -36.27
C LEU A 303 -42.65 -18.76 -37.09
#